data_AF-A0A1C5SGD8-F1
#
_entry.id   AF-A0A1C5SGD8-F1
#
_cell.length_a   1.000
_cell.length_b   1.000
_cell.length_c   1.000
_cell.angle_alpha   90.00
_cell.angle_beta   90.00
_cell.angle_gamma   90.00
#
_symmetry.space_group_name_H-M   'P 1'
#
loop_
_entity.id
_entity.type
_entity.pdbx_description
1 polymer ?
#
loop_
_entity_poly.entity_id
_entity_poly.type
_entity_poly.pdbx_seq_one_letter_code
_entity_poly.pdbx_strand_id
1 'polypeptide(L)'
;MKLKKSIGLLFVSLCLSLGLVGCNNSGSSNLSNSKQLIELNISAAASLKEVMEKIEEEYININENVKLVVNYGSSGSLQSQIEEGAPCDVFISAGQKQMKALDDKGLLLEGTYKDLLENDLVLISSKSSDINSIDDLTTNKVKHIAVGEPESVPAGKYADEVLINLELKDKVSDKLVFAKDVKEVLAWTQSENAEVGFVYYSDAINSDKIKIVETTSDTSHTAIIYPIAVIKDSKEQEEARDFEEFLLSEQGQSIFKEFGYKSIK
;
A
#
# COMPACT_ATOMS: atom_id res chain seq x y z
N MET A 1 6.89 -28.98 -78.04
CA MET A 1 7.32 -29.69 -76.81
C MET A 1 6.06 -29.94 -75.98
N LYS A 2 5.37 -31.11 -75.92
CA LYS A 2 5.77 -32.48 -75.50
C LYS A 2 6.66 -32.41 -74.24
N LEU A 3 6.40 -33.02 -73.07
CA LEU A 3 5.69 -34.23 -72.60
C LEU A 3 5.12 -33.94 -71.18
N LYS A 4 3.91 -34.34 -70.72
CA LYS A 4 3.37 -35.67 -70.33
C LYS A 4 4.25 -36.55 -69.41
N LYS A 5 3.85 -36.69 -68.13
CA LYS A 5 3.86 -37.91 -67.28
C LYS A 5 2.67 -37.75 -66.31
N SER A 6 1.57 -38.51 -66.29
CA SER A 6 1.26 -39.95 -66.39
C SER A 6 1.50 -40.75 -65.10
N ILE A 7 0.38 -41.19 -64.51
CA ILE A 7 0.11 -42.52 -63.89
C ILE A 7 0.64 -42.70 -62.44
N GLY A 8 -0.11 -43.24 -61.48
CA GLY A 8 -1.35 -44.01 -61.59
C GLY A 8 -2.10 -44.24 -60.29
N LEU A 9 -3.39 -44.55 -60.48
CA LEU A 9 -4.32 -45.17 -59.54
C LEU A 9 -3.83 -46.58 -59.20
N LEU A 10 -3.94 -47.00 -57.93
CA LEU A 10 -4.16 -48.41 -57.59
C LEU A 10 -4.98 -48.52 -56.30
N PHE A 11 -6.15 -49.14 -56.50
CA PHE A 11 -7.14 -49.60 -55.53
C PHE A 11 -6.62 -50.82 -54.74
N VAL A 12 -7.42 -51.25 -53.74
CA VAL A 12 -7.41 -52.51 -52.93
C VAL A 12 -7.06 -52.19 -51.47
N SER A 13 -7.74 -52.65 -50.42
CA SER A 13 -9.03 -53.31 -50.18
C SER A 13 -9.09 -53.54 -48.65
N LEU A 14 -10.29 -53.39 -48.06
CA LEU A 14 -10.84 -54.20 -46.96
C LEU A 14 -10.00 -54.47 -45.69
N CYS A 15 -10.48 -53.96 -44.55
CA CYS A 15 -10.70 -54.78 -43.36
C CYS A 15 -11.66 -54.09 -42.37
N LEU A 16 -12.85 -54.67 -42.21
CA LEU A 16 -13.74 -54.48 -41.08
C LEU A 16 -13.10 -55.05 -39.81
N SER A 17 -13.14 -54.30 -38.71
CA SER A 17 -13.32 -54.90 -37.39
C SER A 17 -14.09 -53.93 -36.49
N LEU A 18 -15.27 -54.39 -36.08
CA LEU A 18 -16.03 -53.81 -34.98
C LEU A 18 -15.29 -54.05 -33.67
N GLY A 19 -15.13 -53.00 -32.87
CA GLY A 19 -14.76 -53.07 -31.47
C GLY A 19 -15.61 -52.08 -30.69
N LEU A 20 -16.79 -52.53 -30.27
CA LEU A 20 -17.57 -51.85 -29.22
C LEU A 20 -16.85 -52.08 -27.90
N VAL A 21 -16.08 -51.09 -27.43
CA VAL A 21 -15.64 -51.01 -26.04
C VAL A 21 -16.50 -49.92 -25.38
N GLY A 22 -17.60 -50.37 -24.76
CA GLY A 22 -18.36 -49.56 -23.84
C GLY A 22 -17.64 -49.51 -22.49
N CYS A 23 -16.85 -48.45 -22.28
CA CYS A 23 -16.44 -48.05 -20.94
C CYS A 23 -17.51 -47.11 -20.38
N ASN A 24 -18.40 -47.66 -19.57
CA ASN A 24 -19.25 -46.87 -18.67
C ASN A 24 -18.35 -46.30 -17.58
N ASN A 25 -17.71 -45.17 -17.87
CA ASN A 25 -16.96 -44.44 -16.86
C ASN A 25 -17.98 -43.64 -16.06
N SER A 26 -18.44 -44.23 -14.95
CA SER A 26 -19.04 -43.47 -13.86
C SER A 26 -18.00 -42.46 -13.40
N GLY A 27 -18.01 -41.30 -14.04
CA GLY A 27 -17.27 -40.13 -13.62
C GLY A 27 -17.82 -39.73 -12.27
N SER A 28 -17.22 -40.27 -11.20
CA SER A 28 -17.21 -39.59 -9.92
C SER A 28 -16.63 -38.22 -10.19
N SER A 29 -17.51 -37.23 -10.32
CA SER A 29 -17.19 -35.83 -10.17
C SER A 29 -16.68 -35.65 -8.73
N ASN A 30 -15.40 -35.96 -8.52
CA ASN A 30 -14.64 -35.34 -7.47
C ASN A 30 -14.59 -33.86 -7.85
N LEU A 31 -15.61 -33.13 -7.42
CA LEU A 31 -15.56 -31.69 -7.23
C LEU A 31 -14.55 -31.45 -6.12
N SER A 32 -13.26 -31.61 -6.43
CA SER A 32 -12.24 -30.82 -5.77
C SER A 32 -12.54 -29.39 -6.18
N ASN A 33 -13.33 -28.71 -5.37
CA ASN A 33 -13.55 -27.29 -5.45
C ASN A 33 -12.22 -26.62 -5.07
N SER A 34 -11.21 -26.72 -5.94
CA SER A 34 -10.03 -25.88 -5.84
C SER A 34 -10.54 -24.48 -6.16
N LYS A 35 -10.91 -23.73 -5.12
CA LYS A 35 -11.19 -22.31 -5.26
C LYS A 35 -10.02 -21.70 -6.03
N GLN A 36 -10.34 -21.01 -7.11
CA GLN A 36 -9.34 -20.36 -7.93
C GLN A 36 -8.60 -19.35 -7.05
N LEU A 37 -7.26 -19.31 -7.16
CA LEU A 37 -6.47 -18.31 -6.47
C LEU A 37 -6.81 -16.92 -7.04
N ILE A 38 -7.18 -15.99 -6.16
CA ILE A 38 -7.52 -14.60 -6.48
C ILE A 38 -6.35 -13.72 -6.04
N GLU A 39 -5.82 -12.91 -6.94
CA GLU A 39 -4.82 -11.89 -6.60
C GLU A 39 -5.53 -10.57 -6.35
N LEU A 40 -5.46 -10.07 -5.12
CA LEU A 40 -6.04 -8.81 -4.71
C LEU A 40 -4.96 -7.72 -4.72
N ASN A 41 -5.06 -6.79 -5.66
CA ASN A 41 -4.07 -5.72 -5.86
C ASN A 41 -4.36 -4.56 -4.90
N ILE A 42 -3.42 -4.27 -4.01
CA ILE A 42 -3.58 -3.25 -2.98
C ILE A 42 -2.59 -2.14 -3.24
N SER A 43 -3.07 -0.91 -3.41
CA SER A 43 -2.21 0.28 -3.33
C SER A 43 -2.22 0.80 -1.89
N ALA A 44 -1.09 0.71 -1.19
CA ALA A 44 -1.00 1.10 0.21
C ALA A 44 0.08 2.15 0.44
N ALA A 45 -0.23 3.17 1.25
CA ALA A 45 0.75 4.16 1.67
C ALA A 45 2.02 3.50 2.24
N ALA A 46 3.19 4.03 1.89
CA ALA A 46 4.47 3.42 2.23
C ALA A 46 4.67 3.14 3.73
N SER A 47 4.07 3.95 4.62
CA SER A 47 4.11 3.73 6.08
C SER A 47 3.45 2.43 6.53
N LEU A 48 2.52 1.89 5.74
CA LEU A 48 1.80 0.66 6.07
C LEU A 48 2.61 -0.62 5.77
N LYS A 49 3.82 -0.51 5.22
CA LYS A 49 4.57 -1.66 4.70
C LYS A 49 4.70 -2.81 5.69
N GLU A 50 5.27 -2.57 6.86
CA GLU A 50 5.59 -3.62 7.83
C GLU A 50 4.31 -4.21 8.45
N VAL A 51 3.27 -3.39 8.66
CA VAL A 51 1.99 -3.88 9.17
C VAL A 51 1.22 -4.68 8.12
N MET A 52 1.32 -4.31 6.85
CA MET A 52 0.71 -5.03 5.73
C MET A 52 1.38 -6.38 5.48
N GLU A 53 2.70 -6.48 5.68
CA GLU A 53 3.41 -7.77 5.68
C GLU A 53 2.85 -8.70 6.77
N LYS A 54 2.59 -8.18 7.98
CA LYS A 54 1.95 -8.96 9.06
C LYS A 54 0.50 -9.32 8.74
N ILE A 55 -0.26 -8.40 8.17
CA ILE A 55 -1.64 -8.62 7.72
C ILE A 55 -1.70 -9.72 6.65
N GLU A 56 -0.76 -9.75 5.72
CA GLU A 56 -0.69 -10.80 4.68
C GLU A 56 -0.49 -12.19 5.31
N GLU A 57 0.41 -12.31 6.29
CA GLU A 57 0.61 -13.56 7.05
C GLU A 57 -0.64 -14.04 7.79
N GLU A 58 -1.43 -13.12 8.32
CA GLU A 58 -2.64 -13.47 9.07
C GLU A 58 -3.85 -13.71 8.16
N TYR A 59 -4.00 -12.91 7.11
CA TYR A 59 -5.17 -12.96 6.22
C TYR A 59 -5.20 -14.24 5.39
N ILE A 60 -4.06 -14.80 5.00
CA ILE A 60 -4.01 -16.10 4.31
C ILE A 60 -4.59 -17.25 5.15
N ASN A 61 -4.55 -17.16 6.48
CA ASN A 61 -5.15 -18.16 7.37
C ASN A 61 -6.67 -18.01 7.47
N ILE A 62 -7.21 -16.85 7.10
CA ILE A 62 -8.64 -16.54 7.11
C ILE A 62 -9.24 -16.83 5.72
N ASN A 63 -8.51 -16.48 4.67
CA ASN A 63 -8.92 -16.68 3.28
C ASN A 63 -7.77 -17.27 2.46
N GLU A 64 -7.64 -18.60 2.50
CA GLU A 64 -6.56 -19.35 1.86
C GLU A 64 -6.49 -19.20 0.32
N ASN A 65 -7.52 -18.63 -0.30
CA ASN A 65 -7.64 -18.50 -1.76
C ASN A 65 -7.37 -17.08 -2.24
N VAL A 66 -7.06 -16.13 -1.34
CA VAL A 66 -6.72 -14.76 -1.69
C VAL A 66 -5.25 -14.51 -1.41
N LYS A 67 -4.54 -14.02 -2.41
CA LYS A 67 -3.16 -13.55 -2.31
C LYS A 67 -3.16 -12.04 -2.41
N LEU A 68 -2.59 -11.37 -1.41
CA LEU A 68 -2.43 -9.93 -1.41
C LEU A 68 -1.23 -9.55 -2.28
N VAL A 69 -1.40 -8.62 -3.21
CA VAL A 69 -0.31 -8.09 -4.05
C VAL A 69 -0.23 -6.59 -3.78
N VAL A 70 0.72 -6.19 -2.94
CA VAL A 70 0.77 -4.82 -2.42
C VAL A 70 1.78 -3.96 -3.18
N ASN A 71 1.29 -2.85 -3.73
CA ASN A 71 2.07 -1.76 -4.29
C ASN A 71 2.21 -0.63 -3.25
N TYR A 72 3.45 -0.37 -2.82
CA TYR A 72 3.74 0.67 -1.84
C TYR A 72 4.27 1.94 -2.49
N GLY A 73 3.81 3.08 -1.99
CA GLY A 73 4.30 4.38 -2.44
C GLY A 73 3.73 5.55 -1.63
N SER A 74 4.08 6.77 -2.00
CA SER A 74 3.37 7.93 -1.48
C SER A 74 1.92 7.90 -1.93
N SER A 75 1.01 8.30 -1.04
CA SER A 75 -0.42 8.24 -1.37
C SER A 75 -0.79 9.08 -2.59
N GLY A 76 -0.10 10.19 -2.85
CA GLY A 76 -0.32 11.00 -4.05
C GLY A 76 0.15 10.31 -5.34
N SER A 77 1.29 9.61 -5.28
CA SER A 77 1.77 8.79 -6.43
C SER A 77 0.80 7.64 -6.71
N LEU A 78 0.36 6.92 -5.68
CA LEU A 78 -0.59 5.82 -5.80
C LEU A 78 -1.96 6.29 -6.30
N GLN A 79 -2.47 7.41 -5.77
CA GLN A 79 -3.68 8.06 -6.27
C GLN A 79 -3.55 8.36 -7.77
N SER A 80 -2.45 8.99 -8.20
CA SER A 80 -2.23 9.31 -9.61
C SER A 80 -2.21 8.05 -10.49
N GLN A 81 -1.54 6.98 -10.04
CA GLN A 81 -1.54 5.69 -10.74
C GLN A 81 -2.95 5.11 -10.89
N ILE A 82 -3.78 5.16 -9.85
CA ILE A 82 -5.16 4.69 -9.88
C ILE A 82 -5.99 5.52 -10.88
N GLU A 83 -5.83 6.84 -10.89
CA GLU A 83 -6.51 7.73 -11.85
C GLU A 83 -6.09 7.48 -13.29
N GLU A 84 -4.85 7.04 -13.51
CA GLU A 84 -4.30 6.65 -14.81
C GLU A 84 -4.70 5.22 -15.23
N GLY A 85 -5.43 4.49 -14.38
CA GLY A 85 -5.94 3.15 -14.67
C GLY A 85 -5.00 2.00 -14.31
N ALA A 86 -4.05 2.23 -13.40
CA ALA A 86 -3.27 1.14 -12.82
C ALA A 86 -4.20 0.12 -12.12
N PRO A 87 -3.98 -1.20 -12.29
CA PRO A 87 -4.75 -2.21 -11.59
C PRO A 87 -4.69 -2.02 -10.07
N CYS A 88 -5.84 -1.86 -9.44
CA CYS A 88 -5.97 -1.66 -8.00
C CYS A 88 -7.38 -2.11 -7.59
N ASP A 89 -7.45 -2.93 -6.54
CA ASP A 89 -8.70 -3.42 -5.96
C ASP A 89 -9.01 -2.68 -4.65
N VAL A 90 -7.99 -2.39 -3.84
CA VAL A 90 -8.11 -1.64 -2.58
C VAL A 90 -7.05 -0.54 -2.51
N PHE A 91 -7.46 0.66 -2.13
CA PHE A 91 -6.55 1.76 -1.83
C PHE A 91 -6.57 2.11 -0.35
N ILE A 92 -5.39 2.23 0.26
CA ILE A 92 -5.21 2.69 1.65
C ILE A 92 -4.25 3.88 1.62
N SER A 93 -4.80 5.08 1.85
CA SER A 93 -4.04 6.33 1.83
C SER A 93 -3.57 6.70 3.24
N ALA A 94 -2.49 7.48 3.35
CA ALA A 94 -2.08 8.13 4.60
C ALA A 94 -2.66 9.56 4.75
N GLY A 95 -3.55 9.95 3.85
CA GLY A 95 -4.19 11.26 3.88
C GLY A 95 -5.53 11.28 3.17
N GLN A 96 -6.50 12.01 3.75
CA GLN A 96 -7.85 12.12 3.23
C GLN A 96 -7.93 12.84 1.88
N LYS A 97 -7.01 13.78 1.59
CA LYS A 97 -6.97 14.53 0.31
C LYS A 97 -6.93 13.59 -0.89
N GLN A 98 -6.10 12.54 -0.83
CA GLN A 98 -5.90 11.60 -1.94
C GLN A 98 -7.12 10.69 -2.13
N MET A 99 -7.68 10.17 -1.05
CA MET A 99 -8.89 9.34 -1.14
C MET A 99 -10.07 10.16 -1.68
N LYS A 100 -10.24 11.39 -1.16
CA LYS A 100 -11.28 12.31 -1.63
C LYS A 100 -11.14 12.65 -3.12
N ALA A 101 -9.92 12.78 -3.64
CA ALA A 101 -9.72 13.01 -5.08
C ALA A 101 -10.26 11.87 -5.94
N LEU A 102 -10.10 10.61 -5.49
CA LEU A 102 -10.67 9.44 -6.17
C LEU A 102 -12.21 9.38 -6.03
N ASP A 103 -12.72 9.72 -4.85
CA ASP A 103 -14.16 9.80 -4.58
C ASP A 103 -14.85 10.85 -5.46
N ASP A 104 -14.28 12.05 -5.56
CA ASP A 104 -14.78 13.15 -6.39
C ASP A 104 -14.81 12.79 -7.88
N LYS A 105 -13.97 11.84 -8.31
CA LYS A 105 -13.93 11.27 -9.66
C LYS A 105 -14.85 10.06 -9.85
N GLY A 106 -15.54 9.61 -8.79
CA GLY A 106 -16.42 8.45 -8.81
C GLY A 106 -15.69 7.12 -9.02
N LEU A 107 -14.41 7.05 -8.62
CA LEU A 107 -13.54 5.87 -8.78
C LEU A 107 -13.64 4.89 -7.60
N LEU A 108 -14.29 5.29 -6.50
CA LEU A 108 -14.47 4.44 -5.32
C LEU A 108 -15.80 3.66 -5.41
N LEU A 109 -15.78 2.43 -4.90
CA LEU A 109 -16.97 1.61 -4.78
C LEU A 109 -17.83 2.14 -3.63
N GLU A 110 -19.12 2.37 -3.91
CA GLU A 110 -20.04 2.94 -2.94
C GLU A 110 -20.10 2.13 -1.63
N GLY A 111 -20.09 2.84 -0.50
CA GLY A 111 -20.14 2.26 0.84
C GLY A 111 -18.81 1.68 1.36
N THR A 112 -17.70 1.84 0.65
CA THR A 112 -16.38 1.33 1.07
C THR A 112 -15.41 2.41 1.53
N TYR A 113 -15.68 3.70 1.25
CA TYR A 113 -14.85 4.78 1.78
C TYR A 113 -15.08 4.93 3.29
N LYS A 114 -14.09 4.47 4.08
CA LYS A 114 -14.06 4.58 5.54
C LYS A 114 -12.72 5.08 6.05
N ASP A 115 -12.73 5.71 7.21
CA ASP A 115 -11.52 5.97 7.97
C ASP A 115 -11.09 4.67 8.67
N LEU A 116 -9.84 4.24 8.49
CA LEU A 116 -9.32 2.97 9.00
C LEU A 116 -8.50 3.15 10.27
N LEU A 117 -7.57 4.13 10.28
CA LEU A 117 -6.58 4.34 11.34
C LEU A 117 -6.30 5.82 11.55
N GLU A 118 -5.80 6.15 12.73
CA GLU A 118 -5.09 7.40 13.03
C GLU A 118 -3.61 7.13 13.30
N ASN A 119 -2.79 8.16 13.18
CA ASN A 119 -1.36 8.11 13.50
C ASN A 119 -0.89 9.46 14.05
N ASP A 120 0.33 9.51 14.55
CA ASP A 120 0.98 10.75 15.00
C ASP A 120 2.16 11.08 14.10
N LEU A 121 2.43 12.37 13.90
CA LEU A 121 3.67 12.81 13.28
C LEU A 121 4.74 12.98 14.36
N VAL A 122 5.95 12.52 14.07
CA VAL A 122 7.09 12.59 14.98
C VAL A 122 8.30 13.18 14.27
N LEU A 123 9.06 13.99 15.00
CA LEU A 123 10.42 14.35 14.63
C LEU A 123 11.35 13.23 15.12
N ILE A 124 12.14 12.68 14.21
CA ILE A 124 13.15 11.67 14.52
C ILE A 124 14.56 12.19 14.25
N SER A 125 15.55 11.60 14.91
CA SER A 125 16.98 11.77 14.62
C SER A 125 17.70 10.44 14.78
N SER A 126 18.97 10.35 14.37
CA SER A 126 19.80 9.20 14.72
C SER A 126 19.90 9.02 16.24
N LYS A 127 20.13 7.79 16.70
CA LYS A 127 20.20 7.45 18.14
C LYS A 127 21.31 8.21 18.88
N SER A 128 22.41 8.50 18.19
CA SER A 128 23.60 9.19 18.70
C SER A 128 23.48 10.73 18.69
N SER A 129 22.46 11.28 18.03
CA SER A 129 22.28 12.73 17.86
C SER A 129 22.05 13.47 19.19
N ASP A 130 22.54 14.71 19.28
CA ASP A 130 22.34 15.64 20.40
C ASP A 130 21.13 16.58 20.21
N ILE A 131 20.30 16.30 19.20
CA ILE A 131 19.03 16.98 18.93
C ILE A 131 17.98 16.45 19.89
N ASN A 132 17.26 17.35 20.57
CA ASN A 132 16.34 17.01 21.65
C ASN A 132 14.96 17.68 21.55
N SER A 133 14.74 18.57 20.59
CA SER A 133 13.44 19.22 20.38
C SER A 133 13.30 19.77 18.96
N ILE A 134 12.08 20.11 18.57
CA ILE A 134 11.78 20.86 17.34
C ILE A 134 12.48 22.24 17.31
N ASP A 135 12.77 22.85 18.46
CA ASP A 135 13.47 24.15 18.49
C ASP A 135 14.91 24.06 17.93
N ASP A 136 15.55 22.89 18.04
CA ASP A 136 16.90 22.65 17.52
C ASP A 136 16.95 22.78 15.98
N LEU A 137 15.81 22.69 15.27
CA LEU A 137 15.73 22.82 13.80
C LEU A 137 16.29 24.15 13.28
N THR A 138 16.20 25.23 14.07
CA THR A 138 16.71 26.55 13.70
C THR A 138 18.19 26.75 14.02
N THR A 139 18.80 25.82 14.74
CA THR A 139 20.20 25.91 15.17
C THR A 139 21.16 25.36 14.11
N ASN A 140 22.48 25.49 14.37
CA ASN A 140 23.52 24.91 13.52
C ASN A 140 23.67 23.39 13.68
N LYS A 141 22.95 22.76 14.61
CA LYS A 141 22.93 21.30 14.75
C LYS A 141 22.24 20.61 13.57
N VAL A 142 21.29 21.30 12.94
CA VAL A 142 20.47 20.78 11.85
C VAL A 142 20.81 21.53 10.57
N LYS A 143 21.27 20.79 9.56
CA LYS A 143 21.57 21.31 8.22
C LYS A 143 20.58 20.79 7.18
N HIS A 144 20.09 19.56 7.38
CA HIS A 144 19.13 18.90 6.53
C HIS A 144 17.98 18.34 7.36
N ILE A 145 16.76 18.68 6.96
CA ILE A 145 15.51 18.17 7.52
C ILE A 145 14.85 17.34 6.43
N ALA A 146 14.88 16.02 6.58
CA ALA A 146 14.21 15.14 5.64
C ALA A 146 12.70 15.21 5.84
N VAL A 147 11.97 15.52 4.76
CA VAL A 147 10.50 15.57 4.73
C VAL A 147 10.01 14.91 3.46
N GLY A 148 8.79 14.36 3.47
CA GLY A 148 8.16 13.98 2.22
C GLY A 148 7.88 15.21 1.35
N GLU A 149 7.88 15.07 0.03
CA GLU A 149 7.41 16.12 -0.90
C GLU A 149 5.93 16.47 -0.59
N PRO A 150 5.60 17.66 -0.04
CA PRO A 150 4.27 17.96 0.50
C PRO A 150 3.11 17.81 -0.48
N GLU A 151 3.35 18.00 -1.78
CA GLU A 151 2.30 17.85 -2.79
C GLU A 151 1.86 16.39 -2.99
N SER A 152 2.76 15.43 -2.79
CA SER A 152 2.51 14.01 -3.09
C SER A 152 2.57 13.09 -1.86
N VAL A 153 3.28 13.48 -0.80
CA VAL A 153 3.53 12.68 0.39
C VAL A 153 2.76 13.26 1.57
N PRO A 154 1.73 12.57 2.10
CA PRO A 154 0.96 13.09 3.25
C PRO A 154 1.82 13.44 4.47
N ALA A 155 2.84 12.64 4.81
CA ALA A 155 3.76 12.96 5.91
C ALA A 155 4.48 14.30 5.70
N GLY A 156 4.84 14.61 4.44
CA GLY A 156 5.40 15.89 4.05
C GLY A 156 4.43 17.05 4.23
N LYS A 157 3.16 16.86 3.86
CA LYS A 157 2.08 17.83 4.09
C LYS A 157 1.88 18.12 5.58
N TYR A 158 1.80 17.07 6.41
CA TYR A 158 1.64 17.27 7.86
C TYR A 158 2.87 17.95 8.46
N ALA A 159 4.09 17.60 8.03
CA ALA A 159 5.29 18.31 8.45
C ALA A 159 5.28 19.79 8.04
N ASP A 160 4.80 20.10 6.84
CA ASP A 160 4.63 21.48 6.37
C ASP A 160 3.65 22.26 7.26
N GLU A 161 2.51 21.66 7.61
CA GLU A 161 1.53 22.24 8.54
C GLU A 161 2.16 22.52 9.91
N VAL A 162 2.93 21.58 10.46
CA VAL A 162 3.66 21.78 11.73
C VAL A 162 4.62 22.95 11.63
N LEU A 163 5.44 23.00 10.59
CA LEU A 163 6.43 24.06 10.41
C LEU A 163 5.78 25.43 10.21
N ILE A 164 4.63 25.50 9.53
CA ILE A 164 3.87 26.74 9.37
C ILE A 164 3.25 27.17 10.70
N ASN A 165 2.55 26.27 11.39
CA ASN A 165 1.83 26.58 12.63
C ASN A 165 2.77 26.93 13.81
N LEU A 166 4.01 26.44 13.78
CA LEU A 166 5.06 26.79 14.73
C LEU A 166 5.91 27.99 14.30
N GLU A 167 5.57 28.66 13.18
CA GLU A 167 6.33 29.80 12.64
C GLU A 167 7.82 29.48 12.39
N LEU A 168 8.10 28.23 11.96
CA LEU A 168 9.43 27.71 11.66
C LEU A 168 9.71 27.61 10.16
N LYS A 169 8.68 27.49 9.32
CA LYS A 169 8.80 27.20 7.88
C LYS A 169 9.83 28.09 7.18
N ASP A 170 9.71 29.41 7.32
CA ASP A 170 10.62 30.35 6.67
C ASP A 170 12.07 30.20 7.17
N LYS A 171 12.25 29.90 8.46
CA LYS A 171 13.56 29.78 9.14
C LYS A 171 14.32 28.52 8.76
N VAL A 172 13.63 27.50 8.24
CA VAL A 172 14.23 26.20 7.93
C VAL A 172 14.06 25.80 6.46
N SER A 173 13.47 26.68 5.65
CA SER A 173 13.13 26.41 4.25
C SER A 173 14.34 25.97 3.40
N ASP A 174 15.51 26.54 3.67
CA ASP A 174 16.79 26.21 3.04
C ASP A 174 17.41 24.88 3.51
N LYS A 175 16.89 24.31 4.60
CA LYS A 175 17.31 23.02 5.17
C LYS A 175 16.45 21.85 4.73
N LEU A 176 15.30 22.09 4.08
CA LEU A 176 14.36 21.04 3.72
C LEU A 176 14.91 20.20 2.56
N VAL A 177 14.90 18.87 2.73
CA VAL A 177 15.22 17.91 1.68
C VAL A 177 14.02 17.00 1.46
N PHE A 178 13.49 17.01 0.24
CA PHE A 178 12.23 16.35 -0.11
C PHE A 178 12.46 14.92 -0.60
N ALA A 179 11.85 13.97 0.10
CA ALA A 179 11.84 12.55 -0.22
C ALA A 179 10.57 12.17 -1.00
N LYS A 180 10.65 11.09 -1.78
CA LYS A 180 9.52 10.59 -2.59
C LYS A 180 8.42 9.95 -1.75
N ASP A 181 8.74 9.49 -0.53
CA ASP A 181 7.82 8.89 0.44
C ASP A 181 8.42 8.93 1.86
N VAL A 182 7.63 8.55 2.86
CA VAL A 182 8.03 8.60 4.28
C VAL A 182 9.08 7.54 4.66
N LYS A 183 9.17 6.42 3.93
CA LYS A 183 10.20 5.40 4.17
C LYS A 183 11.56 5.86 3.70
N GLU A 184 11.63 6.68 2.65
CA GLU A 184 12.86 7.33 2.22
C GLU A 184 13.31 8.41 3.24
N VAL A 185 12.38 9.17 3.84
CA VAL A 185 12.70 10.06 4.98
C VAL A 185 13.33 9.26 6.12
N LEU A 186 12.69 8.17 6.56
CA LEU A 186 13.20 7.29 7.60
C LEU A 186 14.60 6.77 7.26
N ALA A 187 14.81 6.31 6.02
CA ALA A 187 16.09 5.80 5.57
C ALA A 187 17.20 6.87 5.59
N TRP A 188 16.91 8.10 5.17
CA TRP A 188 17.87 9.20 5.21
C TRP A 188 18.26 9.60 6.64
N THR A 189 17.31 9.60 7.57
CA THR A 189 17.61 9.85 8.98
C THR A 189 18.40 8.69 9.62
N GLN A 190 18.04 7.44 9.31
CA GLN A 190 18.76 6.25 9.79
C GLN A 190 20.21 6.17 9.29
N SER A 191 20.47 6.70 8.09
CA SER A 191 21.80 6.74 7.47
C SER A 191 22.56 8.02 7.76
N GLU A 192 22.00 8.93 8.57
CA GLU A 192 22.57 10.24 8.90
C GLU A 192 22.84 11.13 7.67
N ASN A 193 22.20 10.83 6.52
CA ASN A 193 22.20 11.70 5.36
C ASN A 193 21.37 12.98 5.60
N ALA A 194 20.43 12.92 6.54
CA ALA A 194 19.79 14.08 7.15
C ALA A 194 19.85 13.95 8.67
N GLU A 195 20.08 15.04 9.39
CA GLU A 195 20.21 14.98 10.86
C GLU A 195 18.87 14.67 11.55
N VAL A 196 17.77 15.08 10.92
CA VAL A 196 16.41 14.82 11.39
C VAL A 196 15.47 14.49 10.23
N GLY A 197 14.34 13.90 10.57
CA GLY A 197 13.24 13.71 9.62
C GLY A 197 11.88 13.74 10.29
N PHE A 198 10.85 14.13 9.54
CA PHE A 198 9.45 14.00 9.96
C PHE A 198 8.85 12.73 9.38
N VAL A 199 8.47 11.79 10.25
CA VAL A 199 7.86 10.50 9.89
C VAL A 199 6.64 10.25 10.77
N TYR A 200 5.91 9.17 10.53
CA TYR A 200 4.85 8.77 11.45
C TYR A 200 5.41 8.00 12.65
N TYR A 201 4.69 8.02 13.77
CA TYR A 201 5.05 7.26 14.96
C TYR A 201 5.21 5.76 14.66
N SER A 202 4.32 5.19 13.84
CA SER A 202 4.40 3.80 13.38
C SER A 202 5.69 3.48 12.58
N ASP A 203 6.27 4.46 11.89
CA ASP A 203 7.55 4.27 11.18
C ASP A 203 8.74 4.23 12.14
N ALA A 204 8.60 4.82 13.32
CA ALA A 204 9.68 5.04 14.27
C ALA A 204 9.71 4.03 15.43
N ILE A 205 8.54 3.51 15.84
CA ILE A 205 8.38 2.75 17.10
C ILE A 205 9.29 1.51 17.20
N ASN A 206 9.56 0.83 16.08
CA ASN A 206 10.32 -0.42 16.04
C ASN A 206 11.76 -0.27 15.50
N SER A 207 12.31 0.95 15.47
CA SER A 207 13.65 1.19 14.93
C SER A 207 14.72 1.36 16.01
N ASP A 208 15.77 0.54 15.94
CA ASP A 208 16.94 0.63 16.84
C ASP A 208 17.94 1.74 16.45
N LYS A 209 17.84 2.27 15.23
CA LYS A 209 18.82 3.21 14.66
C LYS A 209 18.48 4.68 14.92
N ILE A 210 17.22 4.98 15.22
CA ILE A 210 16.73 6.34 15.45
C ILE A 210 16.19 6.48 16.87
N LYS A 211 15.95 7.73 17.26
CA LYS A 211 15.12 8.08 18.42
C LYS A 211 14.01 9.01 17.94
N ILE A 212 12.85 8.90 18.58
CA ILE A 212 11.83 9.94 18.53
C ILE A 212 12.36 11.10 19.37
N VAL A 213 12.60 12.23 18.72
CA VAL A 213 13.00 13.48 19.38
C VAL A 213 11.79 14.10 20.06
N GLU A 214 10.69 14.21 19.31
CA GLU A 214 9.46 14.84 19.76
C GLU A 214 8.27 14.30 18.97
N THR A 215 7.13 14.09 19.63
CA THR A 215 5.84 13.88 18.96
C THR A 215 5.18 15.24 18.79
N THR A 216 4.78 15.58 17.56
CA THR A 216 4.19 16.89 17.29
C THR A 216 2.85 17.02 17.99
N SER A 217 2.46 18.23 18.37
CA SER A 217 1.17 18.46 19.00
C SER A 217 0.02 18.23 18.00
N ASP A 218 -1.06 17.57 18.42
CA ASP A 218 -2.26 17.38 17.60
C ASP A 218 -2.89 18.69 17.10
N THR A 219 -2.55 19.84 17.70
CA THR A 219 -3.02 21.17 17.24
C THR A 219 -2.10 21.81 16.21
N SER A 220 -0.93 21.22 15.95
CA SER A 220 0.07 21.75 15.01
C SER A 220 -0.11 21.23 13.58
N HIS A 221 -1.00 20.26 13.36
CA HIS A 221 -1.37 19.76 12.04
C HIS A 221 -2.82 19.26 12.05
N THR A 222 -3.38 19.03 10.86
CA THR A 222 -4.65 18.34 10.69
C THR A 222 -4.54 16.87 11.13
N ALA A 223 -5.65 16.27 11.57
CA ALA A 223 -5.65 14.88 12.03
C ALA A 223 -5.13 13.94 10.94
N ILE A 224 -4.24 13.03 11.33
CA ILE A 224 -3.59 12.09 10.41
C ILE A 224 -4.45 10.84 10.33
N ILE A 225 -5.34 10.83 9.35
CA ILE A 225 -6.28 9.75 9.11
C ILE A 225 -5.86 8.95 7.88
N TYR A 226 -5.89 7.63 8.02
CA TYR A 226 -5.67 6.68 6.94
C TYR A 226 -7.02 6.16 6.43
N PRO A 227 -7.55 6.69 5.32
CA PRO A 227 -8.76 6.14 4.75
C PRO A 227 -8.48 4.90 3.89
N ILE A 228 -9.46 4.01 3.85
CA ILE A 228 -9.52 2.84 2.97
C ILE A 228 -10.73 2.94 2.05
N ALA A 229 -10.62 2.42 0.84
CA ALA A 229 -11.75 2.18 -0.05
C ALA A 229 -11.44 1.08 -1.06
N VAL A 230 -12.49 0.40 -1.54
CA VAL A 230 -12.43 -0.50 -2.69
C VAL A 230 -12.56 0.33 -3.96
N ILE A 231 -11.77 0.01 -4.99
CA ILE A 231 -11.84 0.66 -6.30
C ILE A 231 -13.05 0.13 -7.05
N LYS A 232 -13.85 1.04 -7.61
CA LYS A 232 -15.11 0.73 -8.29
C LYS A 232 -14.94 -0.25 -9.46
N ASP A 233 -13.85 -0.13 -10.20
CA ASP A 233 -13.58 -0.94 -11.38
C ASP A 233 -12.85 -2.26 -11.04
N SER A 234 -12.65 -2.56 -9.75
CA SER A 234 -12.16 -3.86 -9.30
C SER A 234 -13.04 -4.99 -9.84
N LYS A 235 -12.39 -6.08 -10.26
CA LYS A 235 -13.09 -7.31 -10.67
C LYS A 235 -13.33 -8.26 -9.50
N GLU A 236 -12.65 -8.02 -8.38
CA GLU A 236 -12.64 -8.85 -7.17
C GLU A 236 -13.31 -8.07 -6.02
N GLN A 237 -14.46 -7.44 -6.28
CA GLN A 237 -15.12 -6.54 -5.33
C GLN A 237 -15.57 -7.24 -4.04
N GLU A 238 -15.93 -8.53 -4.12
CA GLU A 238 -16.33 -9.33 -2.96
C GLU A 238 -15.12 -9.53 -2.04
N GLU A 239 -14.02 -10.02 -2.59
CA GLU A 239 -12.77 -10.26 -1.87
C GLU A 239 -12.14 -8.95 -1.35
N ALA A 240 -12.27 -7.86 -2.11
CA ALA A 240 -11.83 -6.53 -1.70
C ALA A 240 -12.62 -6.00 -0.49
N ARG A 241 -13.95 -6.23 -0.46
CA ARG A 241 -14.82 -5.88 0.68
C ARG A 241 -14.54 -6.75 1.89
N ASP A 242 -14.35 -8.05 1.69
CA ASP A 242 -13.99 -8.97 2.78
C ASP A 242 -12.65 -8.56 3.41
N PHE A 243 -11.68 -8.15 2.60
CA PHE A 243 -10.41 -7.64 3.08
C PHE A 243 -10.56 -6.31 3.83
N GLU A 244 -11.34 -5.36 3.29
CA GLU A 244 -11.68 -4.11 3.99
C GLU A 244 -12.33 -4.38 5.35
N GLU A 245 -13.31 -5.29 5.42
CA GLU A 245 -13.99 -5.69 6.65
C GLU A 245 -13.03 -6.35 7.64
N PHE A 246 -12.11 -7.20 7.17
CA PHE A 246 -11.07 -7.77 8.00
C PHE A 246 -10.19 -6.69 8.64
N LEU A 247 -9.75 -5.69 7.88
CA LEU A 247 -8.93 -4.59 8.42
C LEU A 247 -9.68 -3.74 9.46
N LEU A 248 -11.00 -3.64 9.34
CA LEU A 248 -11.88 -2.96 10.30
C LEU A 248 -12.25 -3.82 11.52
N SER A 249 -12.10 -5.14 11.43
CA SER A 249 -12.41 -6.08 12.50
C SER A 249 -11.51 -5.90 13.73
N GLU A 250 -11.93 -6.44 14.88
CA GLU A 250 -11.11 -6.43 16.10
C GLU A 250 -9.73 -7.07 15.88
N GLN A 251 -9.66 -8.13 15.08
CA GLN A 251 -8.40 -8.82 14.78
C GLN A 251 -7.48 -7.94 13.93
N GLY A 252 -7.97 -7.35 12.84
CA GLY A 252 -7.20 -6.44 12.00
C GLY A 252 -6.72 -5.21 12.77
N GLN A 253 -7.61 -4.61 13.56
CA GLN A 253 -7.28 -3.47 14.42
C GLN A 253 -6.27 -3.81 15.51
N SER A 254 -6.25 -5.05 16.02
CA SER A 254 -5.22 -5.50 16.97
C SER A 254 -3.83 -5.50 16.31
N ILE A 255 -3.72 -6.00 15.07
CA ILE A 255 -2.47 -6.01 14.33
C ILE A 255 -1.98 -4.57 14.13
N PHE A 256 -2.85 -3.64 13.72
CA PHE A 256 -2.47 -2.23 13.57
C PHE A 256 -1.91 -1.60 14.86
N LYS A 257 -2.53 -1.90 16.01
CA LYS A 257 -2.07 -1.40 17.31
C LYS A 257 -0.67 -1.88 17.69
N GLU A 258 -0.31 -3.11 17.34
CA GLU A 258 1.05 -3.66 17.57
C GLU A 258 2.12 -2.85 16.81
N PHE A 259 1.75 -2.21 15.70
CA PHE A 259 2.62 -1.38 14.88
C PHE A 259 2.50 0.12 15.18
N GLY A 260 1.83 0.50 16.27
CA GLY A 260 1.74 1.88 16.73
C GLY A 260 0.66 2.74 16.05
N TYR A 261 -0.21 2.15 15.24
CA TYR A 261 -1.39 2.84 14.72
C TYR A 261 -2.49 2.91 15.78
N LYS A 262 -3.34 3.94 15.69
CA LYS A 262 -4.50 4.12 16.56
C LYS A 262 -5.78 3.77 15.80
N SER A 263 -6.76 3.20 16.48
CA SER A 263 -8.11 3.04 15.92
C SER A 263 -8.81 4.40 15.86
N ILE A 264 -9.69 4.56 14.87
CA ILE A 264 -10.60 5.72 14.79
C ILE A 264 -11.51 5.75 16.03
N LYS A 265 -11.71 6.94 16.61
CA LYS A 265 -12.59 7.16 17.77
C LYS A 265 -14.05 7.38 17.39
#